data_AF-A0A367LT83-F1
#
_entry.id   AF-A0A367LT83-F1
#
_cell.length_a   1.000
_cell.length_b   1.000
_cell.length_c   1.000
_cell.angle_alpha   90.00
_cell.angle_beta   90.00
_cell.angle_gamma   90.00
#
_symmetry.space_group_name_H-M   'P 1'
#
loop_
_entity.id
_entity.type
_entity.pdbx_description
1 polymer ?
#
loop_
_entity_poly.entity_id
_entity_poly.type
_entity_poly.pdbx_seq_one_letter_code
_entity_poly.pdbx_strand_id
1 'polypeptide(L)' 'LKQPEVRPATGFRHFAAGEALIRQGDDADHVFIIIEGHAEALVDGQKVGDVQKDEIFGAMAVFTREKRSAT' A
#
# COMPACT_ATOMS: atom_id res chain seq x y z
N LEU A 1 24.35 12.79 -11.67
CA LEU A 1 22.89 12.70 -11.49
C LEU A 1 22.64 12.36 -10.03
N LYS A 2 22.13 13.29 -9.22
CA LYS A 2 21.80 13.01 -7.82
C LYS A 2 20.54 12.14 -7.82
N GLN A 3 20.60 10.97 -7.19
CA GLN A 3 19.40 10.17 -6.96
C GLN A 3 18.41 11.02 -6.15
N PRO A 4 17.10 10.98 -6.47
CA PRO A 4 16.12 11.66 -5.64
C PRO A 4 16.21 11.08 -4.22
N GLU A 5 16.40 11.93 -3.21
CA GLU A 5 16.25 11.52 -1.82
C GLU A 5 14.79 11.10 -1.61
N VAL A 6 14.52 9.80 -1.69
CA VAL A 6 13.25 9.24 -1.22
C VAL A 6 13.27 9.41 0.30
N ARG A 7 12.59 10.45 0.79
CA ARG A 7 12.30 10.62 2.21
C ARG A 7 10.94 9.98 2.44
N PRO A 8 10.86 8.71 2.89
CA PRO A 8 9.56 8.19 3.29
C PRO A 8 9.05 9.09 4.41
N ALA A 9 7.82 9.56 4.31
CA ALA A 9 7.15 10.21 5.42
C ALA A 9 7.00 9.17 6.54
N THR A 10 7.93 9.14 7.49
CA THR A 10 7.88 8.24 8.64
C THR A 10 6.71 8.65 9.53
N GLY A 11 5.71 7.77 9.68
CA GLY A 11 4.54 8.04 10.52
C GLY A 11 3.56 6.87 10.56
N PHE A 12 2.66 6.90 11.55
CA PHE A 12 1.57 5.94 11.69
C PHE A 12 0.29 6.53 11.10
N ARG A 13 -0.46 5.71 10.38
CA ARG A 13 -1.80 6.06 9.87
C ARG A 13 -2.80 5.08 10.47
N HIS A 14 -3.88 5.61 11.04
CA HIS A 14 -5.00 4.82 11.53
C HIS A 14 -6.14 4.95 10.54
N PHE A 15 -6.86 3.84 10.35
CA PHE A 15 -7.97 3.74 9.41
C PHE A 15 -9.14 3.06 10.10
N ALA A 16 -10.36 3.43 9.70
CA ALA A 16 -11.55 2.73 10.14
C ALA A 16 -11.71 1.40 9.38
N ALA A 17 -12.46 0.47 9.96
CA ALA A 17 -12.82 -0.76 9.25
C ALA A 17 -13.60 -0.42 7.97
N GLY A 18 -13.19 -1.02 6.84
CA GLY A 18 -13.77 -0.76 5.52
C GLY A 18 -13.20 0.46 4.78
N GLU A 19 -12.25 1.19 5.38
CA GLU A 19 -11.56 2.29 4.69
C GLU A 19 -10.45 1.79 3.77
N ALA A 20 -10.33 2.35 2.57
CA ALA A 20 -9.27 2.00 1.63
C ALA A 20 -7.92 2.60 2.04
N LEU A 21 -6.91 1.74 2.22
CA LEU A 21 -5.54 2.13 2.59
C LEU A 21 -4.80 2.78 1.42
N ILE A 22 -4.94 2.18 0.23
CA ILE A 22 -4.47 2.62 -1.09
C ILE A 22 -5.58 2.30 -2.11
N ARG A 23 -5.49 2.81 -3.34
CA ARG A 23 -6.45 2.46 -4.40
C ARG A 23 -5.75 1.96 -5.65
N GLN A 24 -6.34 0.95 -6.28
CA GLN A 24 -5.90 0.47 -7.59
C GLN A 24 -5.88 1.63 -8.60
N GLY A 25 -4.84 1.69 -9.43
CA GLY A 25 -4.67 2.74 -10.43
C GLY A 25 -3.97 4.01 -9.92
N ASP A 26 -3.82 4.18 -8.60
CA ASP A 26 -3.10 5.33 -8.03
C ASP A 26 -1.58 5.21 -8.27
N ASP A 27 -0.90 6.35 -8.29
CA ASP A 27 0.56 6.41 -8.19
C ASP A 27 1.04 5.97 -6.79
N ALA A 28 2.29 5.56 -6.69
CA ALA A 28 2.86 5.00 -5.47
C ALA A 28 4.17 5.67 -5.07
N ASP A 29 4.12 6.40 -3.94
CA ASP A 29 5.30 7.03 -3.34
C ASP A 29 5.74 6.34 -2.02
N HIS A 30 4.91 5.43 -1.49
CA HIS A 30 5.08 4.85 -0.16
C HIS A 30 4.81 3.33 -0.14
N VAL A 31 5.52 2.64 0.75
CA VAL A 31 5.29 1.24 1.13
C VAL A 31 4.79 1.21 2.56
N PHE A 32 3.90 0.28 2.88
CA PHE A 32 3.26 0.18 4.18
C PHE A 32 3.47 -1.20 4.81
N ILE A 33 3.39 -1.25 6.14
CA ILE A 33 3.35 -2.46 6.95
C ILE A 33 2.15 -2.38 7.89
N ILE A 34 1.42 -3.49 8.07
CA ILE A 34 0.32 -3.53 9.05
C ILE A 34 0.91 -3.77 10.45
N ILE A 35 0.83 -2.76 11.32
CA ILE A 35 1.29 -2.88 12.72
C ILE A 35 0.22 -3.56 13.61
N GLU A 36 -1.05 -3.30 13.32
CA GLU A 36 -2.21 -3.87 14.01
C GLU A 36 -3.38 -4.01 13.04
N GLY A 37 -4.17 -5.08 13.17
CA GLY A 37 -5.31 -5.39 12.31
C GLY A 37 -4.96 -6.28 11.11
N HIS A 38 -5.80 -6.22 10.08
CA HIS A 38 -5.64 -6.88 8.79
C HIS A 38 -6.37 -6.06 7.71
N ALA A 39 -6.08 -6.35 6.44
CA ALA A 39 -6.77 -5.75 5.31
C ALA A 39 -7.10 -6.82 4.25
N GLU A 40 -8.03 -6.51 3.36
CA GLU A 40 -8.31 -7.29 2.17
C GLU A 40 -7.68 -6.60 0.97
N ALA A 41 -7.14 -7.37 0.03
CA ALA A 41 -6.67 -6.84 -1.25
C ALA A 41 -7.73 -7.10 -2.31
N LEU A 42 -8.16 -6.04 -3.01
CA LEU A 42 -9.18 -6.12 -4.06
C LEU A 42 -8.61 -5.71 -5.41
N VAL A 43 -8.88 -6.51 -6.45
CA VAL A 43 -8.63 -6.16 -7.85
C VAL A 43 -9.96 -6.05 -8.56
N ASP A 44 -10.23 -4.89 -9.14
CA ASP A 44 -11.51 -4.58 -9.82
C ASP A 44 -12.73 -4.87 -8.93
N GLY A 45 -12.59 -4.61 -7.61
CA GLY A 45 -13.64 -4.85 -6.62
C GLY A 45 -13.81 -6.30 -6.17
N GLN A 46 -12.99 -7.23 -6.68
CA GLN A 46 -13.00 -8.63 -6.25
C GLN A 46 -11.86 -8.91 -5.27
N LYS A 47 -12.17 -9.54 -4.14
CA LYS A 47 -11.16 -9.96 -3.17
C LYS A 47 -10.23 -11.00 -3.79
N VAL A 48 -8.93 -10.71 -3.79
CA VAL A 48 -7.89 -11.62 -4.30
C VAL A 48 -6.96 -12.15 -3.21
N GLY A 49 -7.06 -11.61 -1.99
CA GLY A 49 -6.30 -12.08 -0.85
C GLY A 49 -6.50 -11.20 0.38
N ASP A 50 -5.76 -11.54 1.41
CA ASP A 50 -5.70 -10.82 2.67
C ASP A 50 -4.27 -10.35 2.92
N VAL A 51 -4.11 -9.22 3.59
CA VAL A 51 -2.83 -8.72 4.11
C VAL A 51 -2.91 -8.76 5.63
N GLN A 52 -2.02 -9.54 6.23
CA GLN A 52 -2.02 -9.79 7.67
C GLN A 52 -1.13 -8.78 8.42
N LYS A 53 -1.25 -8.79 9.75
CA LYS A 53 -0.30 -8.12 10.62
C LYS A 53 1.14 -8.51 10.29
N ASP A 54 2.04 -7.54 10.40
CA ASP A 54 3.48 -7.61 10.11
C ASP A 54 3.83 -7.84 8.64
N GLU A 55 2.83 -7.90 7.73
CA GLU A 55 3.07 -7.97 6.29
C GLU A 55 3.25 -6.60 5.66
N ILE A 56 4.15 -6.56 4.67
CA ILE A 56 4.42 -5.39 3.85
C ILE A 56 3.54 -5.45 2.60
N PHE A 57 2.89 -4.34 2.27
CA PHE A 57 2.06 -4.23 1.07
C PHE A 57 2.35 -2.93 0.30
N GLY A 58 1.95 -2.94 -0.97
CA GLY A 58 2.15 -1.80 -1.86
C GLY A 58 3.61 -1.59 -2.32
N ALA A 59 4.51 -2.54 -2.08
CA ALA A 59 5.91 -2.41 -2.47
C ALA A 59 6.12 -2.34 -4.00
N MET A 60 5.39 -3.17 -4.75
CA MET A 60 5.61 -3.35 -6.20
C MET A 60 5.50 -2.04 -6.97
N ALA A 61 4.42 -1.30 -6.79
CA ALA A 61 4.18 -0.04 -7.49
C ALA A 61 5.27 1.03 -7.23
N VAL A 62 5.86 1.03 -6.03
CA VAL A 62 6.99 1.94 -5.71
C VAL A 62 8.26 1.55 -6.46
N PHE A 63 8.55 0.24 -6.55
CA PHE A 63 9.77 -0.25 -7.20
C PHE A 63 9.68 -0.26 -8.73
N THR A 64 8.52 -0.63 -9.29
CA THR A 64 8.32 -0.71 -10.75
C THR A 64 7.92 0.63 -11.37
N ARG A 65 7.47 1.59 -10.54
CA ARG A 65 6.81 2.85 -10.97
C ARG A 65 5.54 2.61 -11.79
N GLU A 66 4.96 1.42 -11.68
CA GLU A 66 3.63 1.13 -12.19
C GLU A 66 2.58 1.64 -11.19
N LYS A 67 1.33 1.72 -11.65
CA LYS A 67 0.20 2.04 -10.77
C LYS A 67 -0.04 0.92 -9.75
N ARG A 68 -0.71 1.25 -8.64
CA ARG A 68 -1.19 0.24 -7.69
C ARG A 68 -2.01 -0.84 -8.42
N SER A 69 -1.70 -2.10 -8.18
CA SER A 69 -2.38 -3.24 -8.79
C SER A 69 -3.69 -3.63 -8.10
N ALA A 70 -3.89 -3.17 -6.86
CA ALA A 70 -5.05 -3.49 -6.02
C ALA A 70 -5.39 -2.30 -5.11
N THR A 71 -6.64 -2.28 -4.64
CA THR A 71 -7.12 -1.45 -3.53
C THR A 71 -6.91 -2.20 -2.22
#